data_AF-A0A4Q2UP56-F1
#
_entry.id   AF-A0A4Q2UP56-F1
#
_cell.length_a   1.000
_cell.length_b   1.000
_cell.length_c   1.000
_cell.angle_alpha   90.00
_cell.angle_beta   90.00
_cell.angle_gamma   90.00
#
_symmetry.space_group_name_H-M   'P 1'
#
loop_
_entity.id
_entity.type
_entity.pdbx_description
1 polymer ?
#
loop_
_entity_poly.entity_id
_entity_poly.type
_entity_poly.pdbx_seq_one_letter_code
_entity_poly.pdbx_strand_id
1 'polypeptide(L)'
;MPNRRETSRGMSMSSVDVVSAISNSTAETDLFSASIPAGKLGLEKTLALHYVGRLTTGLLPPAVTIKVYLGSSSLTVFTAVALLASGSKPLVLDVRISNVNSMSAQYVSVVGQYNTSCITADADWTVDTTTAQTLRVTAQFVSLSTSTSIQTKEAVLEIS
;
A
#
# COMPACT_ATOMS: atom_id res chain seq x y z
N MET A 1 -41.03 17.62 -19.07
CA MET A 1 -40.58 16.36 -18.43
C MET A 1 -39.12 16.53 -18.04
N PRO A 2 -38.76 16.55 -16.74
CA PRO A 2 -37.36 16.69 -16.35
C PRO A 2 -36.70 15.31 -16.31
N ASN A 3 -35.65 15.13 -17.12
CA ASN A 3 -34.86 13.90 -17.14
C ASN A 3 -33.86 13.92 -15.98
N ARG A 4 -33.96 12.91 -15.12
CA ARG A 4 -33.13 12.66 -13.93
C ARG A 4 -31.65 12.58 -14.31
N ARG A 5 -30.80 13.41 -13.68
CA ARG A 5 -29.37 13.15 -13.58
C ARG A 5 -29.16 12.00 -12.58
N GLU A 6 -28.72 10.85 -13.07
CA GLU A 6 -28.13 9.82 -12.21
C GLU A 6 -26.71 10.24 -11.85
N THR A 7 -26.55 10.76 -10.64
CA THR A 7 -25.24 10.87 -10.01
C THR A 7 -24.75 9.47 -9.69
N SER A 8 -23.81 8.99 -10.49
CA SER A 8 -22.94 7.85 -10.18
C SER A 8 -22.40 8.01 -8.76
N ARG A 9 -22.91 7.20 -7.83
CA ARG A 9 -22.31 7.04 -6.50
C ARG A 9 -21.11 6.12 -6.69
N GLY A 10 -19.91 6.70 -6.72
CA GLY A 10 -18.67 5.96 -6.52
C GLY A 10 -18.81 5.12 -5.24
N MET A 11 -18.55 3.82 -5.36
CA MET A 11 -18.47 2.92 -4.21
C MET A 11 -17.18 3.26 -3.44
N SER A 12 -17.25 4.20 -2.50
CA SER A 12 -16.22 4.35 -1.47
C SER A 12 -16.28 3.11 -0.57
N MET A 13 -15.24 2.27 -0.60
CA MET A 13 -15.12 1.17 0.36
C MET A 13 -14.42 1.68 1.61
N SER A 14 -15.15 1.61 2.72
CA SER A 14 -14.74 1.60 4.13
C SER A 14 -13.35 2.17 4.46
N SER A 15 -13.31 3.32 5.14
CA SER A 15 -12.16 3.69 5.98
C SER A 15 -12.03 2.65 7.10
N VAL A 16 -10.92 1.91 7.13
CA VAL A 16 -10.66 0.99 8.24
C VAL A 16 -9.66 1.67 9.17
N ASP A 17 -10.12 2.14 10.32
CA ASP A 17 -9.27 2.56 11.44
C ASP A 17 -8.62 1.30 12.04
N VAL A 18 -7.59 0.77 11.38
CA VAL A 18 -6.80 -0.34 11.90
C VAL A 18 -5.67 0.25 12.74
N VAL A 19 -5.86 0.31 14.06
CA VAL A 19 -4.73 0.55 14.97
C VAL A 19 -4.04 -0.80 15.24
N SER A 20 -3.29 -1.30 14.26
CA SER A 20 -2.38 -2.44 14.46
C SER A 20 -0.95 -1.92 14.61
N ALA A 21 -0.27 -2.33 15.69
CA ALA A 21 1.15 -2.09 15.87
C ALA A 21 1.91 -3.35 15.46
N ILE A 22 2.75 -3.25 14.44
CA ILE A 22 3.69 -4.30 14.07
C ILE A 22 4.98 -4.06 14.85
N SER A 23 5.28 -5.01 15.73
CA SER A 23 6.55 -5.04 16.44
C SER A 23 7.67 -5.53 15.53
N ASN A 24 8.87 -4.99 15.77
CA ASN A 24 10.13 -5.33 15.13
C ASN A 24 10.33 -6.84 14.88
N SER A 25 10.05 -7.26 13.64
CA SER A 25 10.14 -8.65 13.16
C SER A 25 10.92 -8.72 11.85
N THR A 26 11.81 -9.70 11.75
CA THR A 26 12.49 -10.03 10.48
C THR A 26 11.63 -10.89 9.57
N ALA A 27 10.47 -11.36 10.03
CA ALA A 27 9.47 -11.98 9.19
C ALA A 27 8.61 -10.91 8.51
N GLU A 28 8.22 -11.18 7.27
CA GLU A 28 7.31 -10.31 6.53
C GLU A 28 5.93 -10.31 7.20
N THR A 29 5.43 -9.12 7.52
CA THR A 29 4.18 -8.92 8.27
C THR A 29 3.25 -7.98 7.54
N ASP A 30 1.96 -8.28 7.49
CA ASP A 30 0.95 -7.45 6.82
C ASP A 30 0.71 -6.13 7.57
N LEU A 31 0.96 -5.00 6.89
CA LEU A 31 0.52 -3.66 7.29
C LEU A 31 -0.93 -3.40 6.89
N PHE A 32 -1.31 -3.89 5.70
CA PHE A 32 -2.63 -3.76 5.12
C PHE A 32 -2.93 -4.99 4.27
N SER A 33 -4.17 -5.45 4.30
CA SER A 33 -4.66 -6.51 3.43
C SER A 33 -6.13 -6.27 3.11
N ALA A 34 -6.48 -6.27 1.82
CA ALA A 34 -7.85 -6.15 1.38
C ALA A 34 -8.11 -7.05 0.17
N SER A 35 -9.25 -7.73 0.19
CA SER A 35 -9.72 -8.49 -0.96
C SER A 35 -10.38 -7.55 -1.97
N ILE A 36 -9.99 -7.71 -3.22
CA ILE A 36 -10.54 -7.02 -4.37
C ILE A 36 -11.33 -8.06 -5.17
N PRO A 37 -12.67 -7.93 -5.24
CA PRO A 37 -13.49 -8.90 -5.95
C PRO A 37 -13.12 -9.02 -7.43
N ALA A 38 -13.37 -10.19 -8.01
CA ALA A 38 -13.23 -10.44 -9.44
C ALA A 38 -13.92 -9.34 -10.27
N GLY A 39 -13.28 -8.90 -11.35
CA GLY A 39 -13.79 -7.87 -12.26
C GLY A 39 -13.79 -6.45 -11.70
N LYS A 40 -13.38 -6.21 -10.44
CA LYS A 40 -13.28 -4.85 -9.89
C LYS A 40 -12.03 -4.11 -10.36
N LEU A 41 -10.99 -4.79 -10.82
CA LEU A 41 -9.78 -4.23 -11.46
C LEU A 41 -9.86 -4.23 -12.99
N GLY A 42 -11.05 -4.01 -13.54
CA GLY A 42 -11.29 -3.96 -14.98
C GLY A 42 -10.55 -2.83 -15.70
N LEU A 43 -10.78 -2.72 -17.01
CA LEU A 43 -10.19 -1.67 -17.84
C LEU A 43 -10.53 -0.28 -17.31
N GLU A 44 -9.58 0.65 -17.44
CA GLU A 44 -9.70 2.07 -17.06
C GLU A 44 -9.97 2.33 -15.58
N LYS A 45 -9.89 1.30 -14.73
CA LYS A 45 -10.00 1.46 -13.29
C LYS A 45 -8.66 1.73 -12.66
N THR A 46 -8.70 2.56 -11.63
CA THR A 46 -7.57 2.83 -10.75
C THR A 46 -7.89 2.34 -9.36
N LEU A 47 -7.01 1.49 -8.82
CA LEU A 47 -6.97 1.16 -7.42
C LEU A 47 -6.00 2.12 -6.74
N ALA A 48 -6.48 2.86 -5.74
CA ALA A 48 -5.67 3.76 -4.94
C ALA A 48 -5.73 3.33 -3.47
N LEU A 49 -4.59 2.99 -2.90
CA LEU A 49 -4.44 2.83 -1.46
C LEU A 49 -3.67 4.02 -0.91
N HIS A 50 -4.28 4.73 0.03
CA HIS A 50 -3.61 5.70 0.88
C HIS A 50 -3.42 5.08 2.26
N TYR A 51 -2.17 4.83 2.64
CA TYR A 51 -1.80 4.30 3.96
C TYR A 51 -1.05 5.36 4.75
N VAL A 52 -1.52 5.62 5.97
CA VAL A 52 -0.87 6.52 6.92
C VAL A 52 -0.58 5.74 8.20
N GLY A 53 0.70 5.72 8.55
CA GLY A 53 1.20 5.11 9.77
C GLY A 53 2.25 5.98 10.44
N ARG A 54 2.79 5.42 11.51
CA ARG A 54 3.86 6.01 12.31
C ARG A 54 4.93 4.96 12.51
N LEU A 55 6.11 5.22 11.95
CA LEU A 55 7.30 4.41 12.15
C LEU A 55 8.08 4.99 13.32
N THR A 56 8.21 4.22 14.38
CA THR A 56 9.02 4.55 15.56
C THR A 56 10.32 3.77 15.48
N THR A 57 11.44 4.43 15.72
CA THR A 57 12.80 3.87 15.59
C THR A 57 13.66 4.14 16.82
N GLY A 58 14.56 3.20 17.09
CA GLY A 58 15.58 3.32 18.13
C GLY A 58 16.80 4.15 17.72
N LEU A 59 17.77 4.23 18.65
CA LEU A 59 19.09 4.86 18.46
C LEU A 59 19.92 4.22 17.34
N LEU A 60 19.69 2.94 17.05
CA LEU A 60 20.26 2.20 15.92
C LEU A 60 19.11 1.71 15.04
N PRO A 61 18.66 2.54 14.09
CA PRO A 61 17.47 2.27 13.31
C PRO A 61 17.75 1.14 12.31
N PRO A 62 16.99 0.03 12.36
CA PRO A 62 17.08 -0.98 11.31
C PRO A 62 16.53 -0.43 10.00
N ALA A 63 17.04 -0.92 8.87
CA ALA A 63 16.38 -0.72 7.59
C ALA A 63 15.03 -1.48 7.60
N VAL A 64 14.02 -0.91 6.94
CA VAL A 64 12.70 -1.54 6.79
C VAL A 64 12.46 -1.77 5.32
N THR A 65 12.07 -2.98 4.96
CA THR A 65 11.61 -3.31 3.63
C THR A 65 10.09 -3.31 3.64
N ILE A 66 9.46 -2.48 2.81
CA ILE A 66 8.03 -2.47 2.56
C ILE A 66 7.79 -3.08 1.18
N LYS A 67 6.87 -4.02 1.08
CA LYS A 67 6.50 -4.63 -0.20
C LYS A 67 5.02 -4.48 -0.45
N VAL A 68 4.66 -4.40 -1.72
CA VAL A 68 3.27 -4.39 -2.17
C VAL A 68 3.04 -5.64 -3.01
N TYR A 69 1.90 -6.29 -2.80
CA TYR A 69 1.47 -7.48 -3.53
C TYR A 69 0.05 -7.30 -4.03
N LEU A 70 -0.25 -7.88 -5.18
CA LEU A 70 -1.62 -8.07 -5.65
C LEU A 70 -1.83 -9.54 -6.02
N GLY A 71 -2.60 -10.26 -5.21
CA GLY A 71 -2.63 -11.72 -5.28
C GLY A 71 -1.30 -12.30 -4.80
N SER A 72 -0.67 -13.15 -5.62
CA SER A 72 0.56 -13.88 -5.23
C SER A 72 1.86 -13.21 -5.65
N SER A 73 1.85 -12.20 -6.53
CA SER A 73 3.11 -11.61 -6.99
C SER A 73 3.44 -10.30 -6.30
N SER A 74 4.74 -10.13 -6.05
CA SER A 74 5.33 -8.94 -5.47
C SER A 74 5.46 -7.89 -6.56
N LEU A 75 4.79 -6.75 -6.35
CA LEU A 75 4.80 -5.61 -7.25
C LEU A 75 6.10 -4.84 -7.17
N THR A 76 6.52 -4.59 -5.94
CA THR A 76 7.53 -3.58 -5.66
C THR A 76 8.13 -3.81 -4.30
N VAL A 77 9.43 -3.55 -4.19
CA VAL A 77 10.20 -3.63 -2.96
C VAL A 77 10.75 -2.25 -2.65
N PHE A 78 10.22 -1.61 -1.62
CA PHE A 78 10.76 -0.40 -1.02
C PHE A 78 11.72 -0.82 0.08
N THR A 79 13.00 -0.54 -0.09
CA THR A 79 13.90 -0.56 1.07
C THR A 79 13.93 0.87 1.61
N ALA A 80 13.30 1.12 2.74
CA ALA A 80 13.52 2.33 3.50
C ALA A 80 14.99 2.35 3.91
N VAL A 81 15.75 3.16 3.16
CA VAL A 81 17.15 3.51 3.39
C VAL A 81 17.28 3.97 4.84
N ALA A 82 18.27 3.40 5.54
CA ALA A 82 18.65 3.64 6.93
C ALA A 82 17.94 4.85 7.55
N LEU A 83 17.06 4.61 8.53
CA LEU A 83 16.26 5.68 9.13
C LEU A 83 17.20 6.54 9.99
N LEU A 84 18.04 7.40 9.42
CA LEU A 84 19.21 8.04 10.05
C LEU A 84 18.92 8.83 11.34
N ALA A 85 17.67 8.94 11.77
CA ALA A 85 17.26 9.54 13.02
C ALA A 85 16.35 8.60 13.83
N SER A 86 16.63 8.49 15.12
CA SER A 86 15.75 7.88 16.11
C SER A 86 14.47 8.71 16.29
N GLY A 87 13.42 8.07 16.79
CA GLY A 87 12.16 8.72 17.17
C GLY A 87 10.98 8.27 16.34
N SER A 88 9.90 9.04 16.39
CA SER A 88 8.62 8.70 15.79
C SER A 88 8.33 9.61 14.60
N LYS A 89 8.22 9.03 13.41
CA LYS A 89 8.04 9.76 12.14
C LYS A 89 6.84 9.23 11.37
N PRO A 90 6.17 10.09 10.57
CA PRO A 90 5.09 9.64 9.71
C PRO A 90 5.63 8.70 8.63
N LEU A 91 4.90 7.63 8.37
CA LEU A 91 5.06 6.75 7.24
C LEU A 91 3.81 6.91 6.37
N VAL A 92 3.96 7.42 5.16
CA VAL A 92 2.85 7.55 4.21
C VAL A 92 3.18 6.70 2.99
N LEU A 93 2.24 5.86 2.56
CA LEU A 93 2.37 5.06 1.34
C LEU A 93 1.15 5.31 0.47
N ASP A 94 1.40 5.80 -0.74
CA ASP A 94 0.43 5.96 -1.79
C ASP A 94 0.68 4.90 -2.86
N VAL A 95 -0.22 3.93 -2.96
CA VAL A 95 -0.16 2.89 -4.00
C VAL A 95 -1.23 3.20 -5.02
N ARG A 96 -0.84 3.34 -6.29
CA ARG A 96 -1.75 3.51 -7.41
C ARG A 96 -1.51 2.40 -8.42
N ILE A 97 -2.54 1.62 -8.70
CA ILE A 97 -2.53 0.58 -9.73
C ILE A 97 -3.56 0.98 -10.77
N SER A 98 -3.10 1.26 -11.97
CA SER A 98 -3.95 1.66 -13.09
C SER A 98 -3.82 0.66 -14.22
N ASN A 99 -4.93 0.28 -14.85
CA ASN A 99 -4.91 -0.54 -16.04
C ASN A 99 -4.91 0.35 -17.29
N VAL A 100 -3.84 0.30 -18.08
CA VAL A 100 -3.60 1.27 -19.17
C VAL A 100 -3.93 0.67 -20.54
N ASN A 101 -4.20 -0.64 -20.66
CA ASN A 101 -4.62 -1.21 -21.95
C ASN A 101 -5.58 -2.41 -21.85
N SER A 102 -6.23 -2.71 -22.98
CA SER A 102 -7.13 -3.84 -23.17
C SER A 102 -6.43 -5.21 -23.22
N MET A 103 -5.10 -5.27 -23.05
CA MET A 103 -4.29 -6.49 -23.11
C MET A 103 -3.67 -6.87 -21.76
N SER A 104 -4.23 -6.38 -20.65
CA SER A 104 -3.89 -6.76 -19.28
C SER A 104 -2.63 -6.13 -18.68
N ALA A 105 -2.05 -5.08 -19.29
CA ALA A 105 -0.92 -4.36 -18.70
C ALA A 105 -1.41 -3.33 -17.68
N GLN A 106 -1.04 -3.55 -16.41
CA GLN A 106 -1.26 -2.62 -15.32
C GLN A 106 0.05 -1.90 -14.98
N TYR A 107 -0.08 -0.59 -14.79
CA TYR A 107 0.99 0.27 -14.29
C TYR A 107 0.77 0.47 -12.81
N VAL A 108 1.75 0.05 -12.03
CA VAL A 108 1.77 0.25 -10.59
C VAL A 108 2.77 1.33 -10.28
N SER A 109 2.29 2.42 -9.71
CA SER A 109 3.13 3.44 -9.11
C SER A 109 2.93 3.39 -7.61
N VAL A 110 4.00 3.12 -6.88
CA VAL A 110 3.97 3.22 -5.42
C VAL A 110 4.91 4.33 -4.99
N VAL A 111 4.34 5.31 -4.30
CA VAL A 111 5.04 6.45 -3.72
C VAL A 111 5.05 6.25 -2.22
N GLY A 112 6.21 5.87 -1.68
CA GLY A 112 6.46 5.85 -0.26
C GLY A 112 7.10 7.16 0.18
N GLN A 113 6.52 7.83 1.17
CA GLN A 113 7.15 8.98 1.81
C GLN A 113 7.49 8.64 3.27
N TYR A 114 8.77 8.82 3.60
CA TYR A 114 9.26 8.83 4.97
C TYR A 114 9.96 10.15 5.23
N ASN A 115 9.43 10.96 6.16
CA ASN A 115 9.90 12.32 6.39
C ASN A 115 9.91 13.16 5.09
N THR A 116 11.09 13.59 4.60
CA THR A 116 11.26 14.34 3.35
C THR A 116 11.68 13.48 2.16
N SER A 117 11.94 12.19 2.39
CA SER A 117 12.38 11.28 1.33
C SER A 117 11.16 10.70 0.62
N CYS A 118 11.03 11.02 -0.66
CA CYS A 118 10.09 10.36 -1.56
C CYS A 118 10.82 9.19 -2.22
N ILE A 119 10.20 8.01 -2.19
CA ILE A 119 10.65 6.83 -2.92
C ILE A 119 9.52 6.47 -3.86
N THR A 120 9.75 6.63 -5.16
CA THR A 120 8.85 6.19 -6.21
C THR A 120 9.39 4.91 -6.80
N ALA A 121 8.53 3.92 -6.96
CA ALA A 121 8.86 2.76 -7.76
C ALA A 121 7.67 2.44 -8.67
N ASP A 122 8.00 2.35 -9.95
CA ASP A 122 7.06 2.04 -11.01
C ASP A 122 7.38 0.66 -11.56
N ALA A 123 6.34 -0.13 -11.79
CA ALA A 123 6.47 -1.47 -12.36
C ALA A 123 5.34 -1.74 -13.36
N ASP A 124 5.70 -2.37 -14.48
CA ASP A 124 4.75 -2.93 -15.44
C ASP A 124 4.42 -4.36 -15.03
N TRP A 125 3.13 -4.70 -14.94
CA TRP A 125 2.72 -6.05 -14.57
C TRP A 125 1.38 -6.48 -15.16
N THR A 126 1.20 -7.80 -15.28
CA THR A 126 -0.03 -8.45 -15.72
C THR A 126 -0.74 -9.08 -14.53
N VAL A 127 -1.98 -8.67 -14.29
CA VAL A 127 -2.81 -9.16 -13.18
C VAL A 127 -4.02 -9.89 -13.75
N ASP A 128 -4.35 -11.04 -13.17
CA ASP A 128 -5.60 -11.73 -13.48
C ASP A 128 -6.79 -10.96 -12.87
N THR A 129 -7.59 -10.34 -13.74
CA THR A 129 -8.78 -9.58 -13.33
C THR A 129 -10.04 -10.45 -13.24
N THR A 130 -9.96 -11.72 -13.67
CA THR A 130 -11.09 -12.66 -13.69
C THR A 130 -11.32 -13.34 -12.35
N THR A 131 -10.30 -13.38 -11.50
CA THR A 131 -10.36 -13.94 -10.15
C THR A 131 -10.28 -12.83 -9.10
N ALA A 132 -10.74 -13.13 -7.88
CA ALA A 132 -10.56 -12.21 -6.77
C ALA A 132 -9.07 -12.09 -6.44
N GLN A 133 -8.60 -10.85 -6.29
CA GLN A 133 -7.22 -10.54 -5.92
C GLN A 133 -7.16 -10.07 -4.47
N THR A 134 -5.98 -10.11 -3.87
CA THR A 134 -5.75 -9.51 -2.55
C THR A 134 -4.65 -8.49 -2.66
N LEU A 135 -4.95 -7.22 -2.42
CA LEU A 135 -3.90 -6.22 -2.23
C LEU A 135 -3.33 -6.40 -0.83
N ARG A 136 -2.02 -6.62 -0.73
CA ARG A 136 -1.29 -6.66 0.55
C ARG A 136 -0.16 -5.66 0.53
N VAL A 137 -0.02 -4.90 1.61
CA VAL A 137 1.19 -4.14 1.90
C VAL A 137 1.84 -4.78 3.11
N THR A 138 3.11 -5.15 2.99
CA THR A 138 3.84 -5.83 4.04
C THR A 138 5.06 -5.03 4.46
N ALA A 139 5.52 -5.27 5.68
CA ALA A 139 6.78 -4.75 6.19
C ALA A 139 7.64 -5.88 6.74
N GLN A 140 8.96 -5.71 6.60
CA GLN A 140 9.98 -6.58 7.14
C GLN A 140 11.13 -5.73 7.66
N PHE A 141 11.54 -5.93 8.92
CA PHE A 141 12.72 -5.26 9.46
C PHE A 141 13.97 -6.05 9.06
N VAL A 142 14.99 -5.38 8.52
CA VAL A 142 16.24 -6.04 8.08
C VAL A 142 17.03 -6.59 9.27
N SER A 143 16.91 -5.94 10.43
CA SER A 143 17.51 -6.39 11.68
C SER A 143 16.58 -6.06 12.85
N LEU A 144 16.77 -6.77 13.97
CA LEU A 144 15.96 -6.59 15.15
C LEU A 144 16.46 -5.40 16.00
N SER A 145 15.54 -4.53 16.41
CA SER A 145 15.73 -3.46 17.40
C SER A 145 14.53 -3.36 18.35
N THR A 146 14.79 -3.32 19.66
CA THR A 146 13.76 -3.33 20.73
C THR A 146 12.83 -2.11 20.75
N SER A 147 13.16 -1.07 19.98
CA SER A 147 12.44 0.22 19.96
C SER A 147 11.84 0.54 18.60
N THR A 148 11.82 -0.44 17.68
CA THR A 148 11.28 -0.22 16.33
C THR A 148 9.88 -0.80 16.18
N SER A 149 8.96 -0.01 15.64
CA SER A 149 7.59 -0.45 15.36
C SER A 149 6.96 0.38 14.26
N ILE A 150 5.98 -0.20 13.56
CA ILE A 150 5.08 0.53 12.69
C ILE A 150 3.68 0.46 13.30
N GLN A 151 3.08 1.62 13.54
CA GLN A 151 1.70 1.71 13.97
C GLN A 151 0.86 2.26 12.83
N THR A 152 -0.09 1.47 12.35
CA THR A 152 -1.07 1.95 11.38
C THR A 152 -2.02 2.94 12.06
N LYS A 153 -2.28 4.07 11.40
CA LYS A 153 -3.29 5.04 11.82
C LYS A 153 -4.51 4.95 10.93
N GLU A 154 -4.29 4.89 9.63
CA GLU A 154 -5.33 4.96 8.62
C GLU A 154 -4.89 4.17 7.38
N ALA A 155 -5.83 3.46 6.77
CA ALA A 155 -5.65 2.86 5.46
C ALA A 155 -6.97 2.94 4.69
N VAL A 156 -6.95 3.65 3.55
CA VAL A 156 -8.12 3.87 2.71
C VAL A 156 -7.85 3.28 1.33
N LEU A 157 -8.71 2.35 0.91
CA LEU A 157 -8.66 1.72 -0.40
C LEU A 157 -9.82 2.19 -1.26
N GLU A 158 -9.51 2.82 -2.38
CA GLU A 158 -10.48 3.29 -3.35
C GLU A 158 -10.30 2.58 -4.69
N ILE A 159 -11.43 2.32 -5.35
CA ILE A 159 -11.48 1.82 -6.73
C ILE A 159 -12.34 2.81 -7.51
N SER A 160 -11.72 3.56 -8.41
CA SER A 160 -12.37 4.53 -9.30
C SER A 160 -12.37 4.06 -10.73
#